data_AF-A0A381ZAM3-F1
#
_entry.id   AF-A0A381ZAM3-F1
#
_cell.length_a   1.000
_cell.length_b   1.000
_cell.length_c   1.000
_cell.angle_alpha   90.00
_cell.angle_beta   90.00
_cell.angle_gamma   90.00
#
_symmetry.space_group_name_H-M   'P 1'
#
loop_
_entity.id
_entity.type
_entity.pdbx_description
1 polymer ?
#
loop_
_entity_poly.entity_id
_entity_poly.type
_entity_poly.pdbx_seq_one_letter_code
_entity_poly.pdbx_strand_id
1 'polypeptide(L)'
;MSKFLNKTFKPGVRMTCFVIFFLPILLYLANWQISRGLEKKEIWEAYAVNKTLPPMPEKELSLHEKEDLFYRSVVIQGSYINQSFLLDNRVYQRKKGYEIFTPFKSKNQKVYLINRGWTSNYDSHPF
;
A
#
# COMPACT_ATOMS: atom_id res chain seq x y z
N MET A 1 -40.91 13.31 -45.82
CA MET A 1 -41.79 12.75 -44.76
C MET A 1 -40.91 12.05 -43.73
N SER A 2 -40.44 12.79 -42.71
CA SER A 2 -39.49 12.29 -41.71
C SER A 2 -40.21 11.42 -40.69
N LYS A 3 -39.96 10.10 -40.73
CA LYS A 3 -40.48 9.15 -39.75
C LYS A 3 -39.52 9.14 -38.56
N PHE A 4 -39.66 10.10 -37.65
CA PHE A 4 -38.95 10.07 -36.37
C PHE A 4 -39.32 8.79 -35.64
N LEU A 5 -38.32 7.94 -35.40
CA LEU A 5 -38.46 6.70 -34.64
C LEU A 5 -38.70 7.03 -33.15
N ASN A 6 -39.96 7.25 -32.78
CA ASN A 6 -40.39 7.29 -31.37
C ASN A 6 -40.39 5.86 -30.79
N LYS A 7 -39.21 5.29 -30.56
CA LYS A 7 -39.08 4.10 -29.69
C LYS A 7 -39.12 4.59 -28.24
N THR A 8 -40.28 4.47 -27.62
CA THR A 8 -40.48 4.78 -26.21
C THR A 8 -39.84 3.68 -25.35
N PHE A 9 -38.95 4.07 -24.44
CA PHE A 9 -38.33 3.16 -23.49
C PHE A 9 -39.41 2.63 -22.53
N LYS A 10 -39.75 1.34 -22.64
CA LYS A 10 -40.75 0.65 -21.80
C LYS A 10 -40.08 -0.46 -21.00
N PRO A 11 -39.28 -0.14 -19.97
CA PRO A 11 -38.71 -1.16 -19.11
C PRO A 11 -39.84 -1.90 -18.38
N GLY A 12 -39.78 -3.23 -18.37
CA GLY A 12 -40.73 -4.02 -17.58
C GLY A 12 -40.56 -3.78 -16.09
N VAL A 13 -41.63 -3.93 -15.31
CA VAL A 13 -41.65 -3.68 -13.84
C VAL A 13 -40.49 -4.37 -13.12
N ARG A 14 -40.13 -5.59 -13.52
CA ARG A 14 -38.98 -6.34 -12.96
C ARG A 14 -37.65 -5.61 -13.16
N MET A 15 -37.42 -5.05 -14.35
CA MET A 15 -36.20 -4.28 -14.64
C MET A 15 -36.20 -2.95 -13.89
N THR A 16 -37.36 -2.30 -13.76
CA THR A 16 -37.47 -1.06 -12.99
C THR A 16 -37.15 -1.31 -11.50
N CYS A 17 -37.70 -2.36 -10.88
CA CYS A 17 -37.37 -2.73 -9.50
C CYS A 17 -35.89 -3.08 -9.33
N PHE A 18 -35.30 -3.83 -10.29
CA PHE A 18 -33.88 -4.14 -10.28
C PHE A 18 -33.01 -2.88 -10.27
N VAL A 19 -33.29 -1.93 -11.17
CA VAL A 19 -32.53 -0.67 -11.25
C VAL A 19 -32.71 0.16 -9.98
N ILE A 20 -33.94 0.31 -9.48
CA ILE A 20 -34.21 1.08 -8.26
C ILE A 20 -33.46 0.50 -7.05
N PHE A 21 -33.29 -0.83 -6.99
CA PHE A 21 -32.53 -1.48 -5.93
C PHE A 21 -31.02 -1.34 -6.09
N PHE A 22 -30.48 -1.65 -7.27
CA PHE A 22 -29.03 -1.67 -7.48
C PHE A 22 -28.41 -0.28 -7.69
N LEU A 23 -29.14 0.67 -8.29
CA LEU A 23 -28.63 2.02 -8.53
C LEU A 23 -28.15 2.73 -7.26
N PRO A 24 -28.90 2.80 -6.14
CA PRO A 24 -28.41 3.44 -4.91
C PRO A 24 -27.20 2.69 -4.33
N ILE A 25 -27.19 1.36 -4.40
CA ILE A 25 -26.04 0.53 -3.95
C ILE A 25 -24.79 0.87 -4.76
N LEU A 26 -24.91 0.94 -6.09
CA LEU A 26 -23.80 1.26 -6.98
C LEU A 26 -23.31 2.70 -6.79
N LEU A 27 -24.21 3.66 -6.56
CA LEU A 27 -23.81 5.05 -6.26
C LEU A 27 -23.06 5.15 -4.93
N TYR A 28 -23.52 4.42 -3.90
CA TYR A 28 -22.81 4.32 -2.63
C TYR A 28 -21.41 3.72 -2.81
N LEU A 29 -21.30 2.61 -3.55
CA LEU A 29 -20.02 1.98 -3.85
C LEU A 29 -19.11 2.87 -4.71
N ALA A 30 -19.65 3.63 -5.66
CA ALA A 30 -18.87 4.59 -6.45
C ALA A 30 -18.27 5.67 -5.55
N ASN A 31 -19.04 6.21 -4.62
CA ASN A 31 -18.52 7.17 -3.64
C ASN A 31 -17.44 6.54 -2.74
N TRP A 32 -17.64 5.29 -2.33
CA TRP A 32 -16.62 4.56 -1.55
C TRP A 32 -15.32 4.36 -2.34
N GLN A 33 -15.41 4.03 -3.63
CA GLN A 33 -14.23 3.92 -4.50
C GLN A 33 -13.48 5.25 -4.63
N ILE A 34 -14.20 6.37 -4.79
CA ILE A 34 -13.60 7.72 -4.85
C ILE A 34 -12.91 8.06 -3.52
N SER A 35 -13.58 7.84 -2.39
CA SER A 35 -13.03 8.09 -1.06
C SER A 35 -11.75 7.30 -0.81
N ARG A 36 -11.73 5.99 -1.15
CA ARG A 36 -10.52 5.17 -1.09
C ARG A 36 -9.42 5.64 -2.04
N GLY A 37 -9.79 6.22 -3.18
CA GLY A 37 -8.85 6.85 -4.11
C GLY A 37 -8.17 8.08 -3.50
N LEU A 38 -8.95 8.93 -2.82
CA LEU A 38 -8.43 10.12 -2.13
C LEU A 38 -7.52 9.74 -0.95
N GLU A 39 -7.93 8.79 -0.11
CA GLU A 39 -7.10 8.29 1.00
C GLU A 39 -5.74 7.77 0.49
N LYS A 40 -5.74 7.01 -0.61
CA LYS A 40 -4.49 6.56 -1.24
C LYS A 40 -3.67 7.75 -1.73
N LYS A 41 -4.30 8.74 -2.37
CA LYS A 41 -3.61 9.93 -2.88
C LYS A 41 -2.90 10.69 -1.76
N GLU A 42 -3.54 10.88 -0.61
CA GLU A 42 -2.92 11.53 0.55
C GLU A 42 -1.66 10.79 1.02
N ILE A 43 -1.72 9.45 1.12
CA ILE A 43 -0.56 8.62 1.46
C ILE A 43 0.57 8.79 0.42
N TRP A 44 0.22 8.84 -0.87
CA TRP A 44 1.19 9.04 -1.96
C TRP A 44 1.83 10.43 -1.94
N GLU A 45 1.08 11.48 -1.60
CA GLU A 45 1.61 12.84 -1.48
C GLU A 45 2.57 12.94 -0.29
N ALA A 46 2.20 12.39 0.87
CA ALA A 46 3.10 12.29 2.03
C ALA A 46 4.38 11.51 1.71
N TYR A 47 4.25 10.39 1.00
CA TYR A 47 5.39 9.61 0.48
C TYR A 47 6.32 10.46 -0.39
N ALA A 48 5.76 11.17 -1.37
CA ALA A 48 6.51 11.96 -2.34
C ALA A 48 7.32 13.06 -1.64
N VAL A 49 6.72 13.75 -0.67
CA VAL A 49 7.40 14.77 0.12
C VAL A 49 8.52 14.14 0.98
N ASN A 50 8.19 13.14 1.80
CA ASN A 50 9.15 12.54 2.74
C ASN A 50 10.36 11.89 2.07
N LYS A 51 10.19 11.37 0.86
CA LYS A 51 11.27 10.79 0.06
C LYS A 51 12.29 11.83 -0.41
N THR A 52 11.85 13.06 -0.69
CA THR A 52 12.74 14.13 -1.20
C THR A 52 13.54 14.82 -0.09
N LEU A 53 13.10 14.70 1.16
CA LEU A 53 13.77 15.31 2.29
C LEU A 53 15.11 14.63 2.58
N PRO A 54 16.11 15.38 3.08
CA PRO A 54 17.42 14.83 3.38
C PRO A 54 17.31 13.68 4.40
N PRO A 55 18.15 12.64 4.27
CA PRO A 55 18.16 11.54 5.22
C PRO A 55 18.39 12.03 6.65
N MET A 56 17.54 11.58 7.56
CA MET A 56 17.56 11.98 8.96
C MET A 56 18.47 11.05 9.77
N PRO A 57 19.26 11.56 10.73
CA PRO A 57 20.02 10.70 11.64
C PRO A 57 19.08 10.02 12.65
N GLU A 58 19.44 8.81 13.08
CA GLU A 58 18.66 8.01 14.04
C GLU A 58 18.26 8.75 15.34
N LYS A 59 19.09 9.68 15.80
CA LYS A 59 18.85 10.45 17.04
C LYS A 59 17.62 11.35 16.96
N GLU A 60 17.26 11.80 15.76
CA GLU A 60 16.12 12.68 15.53
C GLU A 60 14.80 11.92 15.44
N LEU A 61 14.82 10.59 15.26
CA LEU A 61 13.61 9.78 15.14
C LEU A 61 12.65 9.93 16.33
N SER A 62 13.17 10.09 17.55
CA SER A 62 12.33 10.24 18.75
C SER A 62 11.69 11.62 18.89
N LEU A 63 12.08 12.58 18.05
CA LEU A 63 11.54 13.94 18.06
C LEU A 63 10.31 14.10 17.14
N HIS A 64 9.98 13.07 16.36
CA HIS A 64 8.88 13.08 15.40
C HIS A 64 7.80 12.08 15.79
N GLU A 65 6.56 12.37 15.39
CA GLU A 65 5.45 11.41 15.50
C GLU A 65 5.64 10.26 14.52
N LYS A 66 5.02 9.10 14.79
CA LYS A 66 5.23 7.90 13.97
C LYS A 66 4.73 8.10 12.54
N GLU A 67 3.66 8.86 12.42
CA GLU A 67 2.98 9.19 11.18
C GLU A 67 3.90 9.97 10.24
N ASP A 68 4.68 10.90 10.78
CA ASP A 68 5.65 11.71 10.02
C ASP A 68 6.86 10.90 9.54
N LEU A 69 7.17 9.80 10.23
CA LEU A 69 8.32 8.94 9.93
C LEU A 69 8.02 7.96 8.79
N PHE A 70 6.76 7.78 8.38
CA PHE A 70 6.43 6.91 7.26
C PHE A 70 7.14 7.39 5.99
N TYR A 71 7.83 6.46 5.34
CA TYR A 71 8.56 6.69 4.09
C TYR A 71 9.69 7.73 4.16
N ARG A 72 10.16 8.04 5.37
CA ARG A 72 11.32 8.93 5.55
C ARG A 72 12.63 8.15 5.40
N SER A 73 13.61 8.76 4.72
CA SER A 73 14.97 8.24 4.64
C SER A 73 15.71 8.47 5.96
N VAL A 74 16.34 7.42 6.49
CA VAL A 74 17.05 7.46 7.79
C VAL A 74 18.45 6.88 7.63
N VAL A 75 19.44 7.51 8.25
CA VAL A 75 20.82 7.00 8.33
C VAL A 75 21.05 6.37 9.71
N ILE A 76 21.37 5.08 9.71
CA ILE A 76 21.65 4.29 10.91
C ILE A 76 23.02 3.63 10.74
N GLN A 77 23.82 3.62 11.80
CA GLN A 77 25.13 2.94 11.83
C GLN A 77 25.11 1.84 12.87
N GLY A 78 25.72 0.69 12.56
CA GLY A 78 25.64 -0.50 13.42
C GLY A 78 25.97 -1.78 12.66
N SER A 79 25.35 -2.87 13.07
CA SER A 79 25.60 -4.22 12.51
C SER A 79 24.31 -5.04 12.46
N TYR A 80 24.21 -5.92 11.46
CA TYR A 80 23.13 -6.91 11.40
C TYR A 80 23.32 -7.97 12.49
N ILE A 81 22.20 -8.42 13.04
CA ILE A 81 22.13 -9.59 13.93
C ILE A 81 22.00 -10.83 13.04
N ASN A 82 22.73 -11.90 13.35
CA ASN A 82 22.76 -13.15 12.56
C ASN A 82 21.48 -14.00 12.76
N GLN A 83 20.33 -13.40 12.45
CA GLN A 83 19.01 -14.02 12.49
C GLN A 83 18.14 -13.35 11.43
N SER A 84 17.65 -14.12 10.48
CA SER A 84 16.74 -13.61 9.44
C SER A 84 15.36 -14.24 9.57
N PHE A 85 14.33 -13.44 9.33
CA PHE A 85 12.93 -13.86 9.30
C PHE A 85 12.44 -13.83 7.86
N LEU A 86 11.71 -14.87 7.46
CA LEU A 86 11.02 -14.90 6.19
C LEU A 86 9.54 -14.62 6.41
N LEU A 87 9.01 -13.67 5.65
CA LEU A 87 7.58 -13.47 5.52
C LEU A 87 7.13 -14.14 4.22
N ASP A 88 6.33 -15.19 4.36
CA ASP A 88 5.83 -16.01 3.26
C ASP A 88 4.70 -15.32 2.47
N ASN A 89 4.22 -16.00 1.42
CA ASN A 89 3.11 -15.55 0.58
C ASN A 89 3.30 -14.16 -0.05
N ARG A 90 4.55 -13.75 -0.25
CA ARG A 90 4.89 -12.50 -0.93
C ARG A 90 5.00 -12.75 -2.42
N VAL A 91 4.14 -12.09 -3.20
CA VAL A 91 4.16 -12.18 -4.66
C VAL A 91 4.90 -10.97 -5.22
N TYR A 92 6.01 -11.23 -5.90
CA TYR A 92 6.76 -10.22 -6.66
C TYR A 92 6.87 -10.67 -8.11
N GLN A 93 6.53 -9.78 -9.05
CA GLN A 93 6.55 -10.06 -10.50
C GLN A 93 5.86 -11.40 -10.87
N ARG A 94 4.68 -11.66 -10.29
CA ARG A 94 3.87 -12.90 -10.49
C ARG A 94 4.49 -14.20 -9.99
N LYS A 95 5.61 -14.14 -9.25
CA LYS A 95 6.20 -15.31 -8.58
C LYS A 95 5.91 -15.26 -7.09
N LYS A 96 5.53 -16.40 -6.50
CA LYS A 96 5.45 -16.55 -5.04
C LYS A 96 6.86 -16.65 -4.47
N GLY A 97 7.05 -16.11 -3.29
CA GLY A 97 8.33 -16.12 -2.59
C GLY A 97 8.21 -15.52 -1.20
N TYR A 98 9.33 -15.03 -0.70
CA TYR A 98 9.50 -14.59 0.67
C TYR A 98 10.12 -13.19 0.70
N GLU A 99 9.63 -12.32 1.58
CA GLU A 99 10.37 -11.12 1.99
C GLU A 99 11.33 -11.49 3.13
N ILE A 100 12.58 -11.02 3.03
CA ILE A 100 13.62 -11.29 4.00
C ILE A 100 13.72 -10.09 4.93
N PHE A 101 13.61 -10.32 6.23
CA PHE A 101 13.80 -9.32 7.26
C PHE A 101 14.95 -9.70 8.18
N THR A 102 15.92 -8.83 8.34
CA THR A 102 17.07 -9.06 9.23
C THR A 102 17.12 -7.94 10.27
N PRO A 103 17.13 -8.24 11.58
CA PRO A 103 17.33 -7.25 12.61
C PRO A 103 18.70 -6.59 12.47
N PHE A 104 18.72 -5.28 12.63
CA PHE A 104 19.90 -4.44 12.61
C PHE A 104 20.03 -3.74 13.95
N LYS A 105 21.14 -3.96 14.64
CA LYS A 105 21.44 -3.32 15.91
C LYS A 105 22.23 -2.04 15.65
N SER A 106 21.64 -0.91 16.00
CA SER A 106 22.32 0.38 15.92
C SER A 106 23.38 0.53 17.01
N LYS A 107 24.36 1.40 16.78
CA LYS A 107 25.30 1.92 17.80
C LYS A 107 24.57 2.47 19.04
N ASN A 108 23.35 2.99 18.89
CA ASN A 108 22.50 3.46 19.99
C ASN A 108 21.75 2.33 20.72
N GLN A 109 22.11 1.07 20.50
CA GLN A 109 21.49 -0.13 21.09
C GLN A 109 20.02 -0.37 20.72
N LYS A 110 19.44 0.42 19.81
CA LYS A 110 18.12 0.16 19.23
C LYS A 110 18.19 -0.94 18.17
N VAL A 111 17.12 -1.72 18.05
CA VAL A 111 17.00 -2.78 17.04
C VAL A 111 15.95 -2.39 16.01
N TYR A 112 16.34 -2.43 14.74
CA TYR A 112 15.50 -2.12 13.59
C TYR A 112 15.29 -3.38 12.77
N LEU A 113 14.06 -3.65 12.34
CA LEU A 113 13.81 -4.74 11.41
C LEU A 113 13.96 -4.22 9.97
N ILE A 114 15.01 -4.65 9.28
CA ILE A 114 15.33 -4.16 7.93
C ILE A 114 14.81 -5.16 6.89
N ASN A 115 13.96 -4.70 5.99
CA ASN A 115 13.59 -5.46 4.80
C ASN A 115 14.80 -5.51 3.86
N ARG A 116 15.32 -6.71 3.59
CA ARG A 116 16.50 -7.01 2.76
C ARG A 116 16.12 -7.34 1.32
N GLY A 117 14.84 -7.31 0.98
CA GLY A 117 14.30 -7.60 -0.34
C GLY A 117 13.48 -8.89 -0.38
N TRP A 118 13.34 -9.44 -1.58
CA TRP A 118 12.48 -10.58 -1.87
C TRP A 118 13.28 -11.70 -2.55
N THR A 119 12.96 -12.95 -2.23
CA THR A 119 13.52 -14.15 -2.88
C THR A 119 12.42 -15.12 -3.28
N SER A 120 12.54 -15.74 -4.46
CA SER A 120 11.70 -16.89 -4.85
C SER A 120 12.20 -18.21 -4.26
N ASN A 121 13.43 -18.24 -3.76
CA ASN A 121 14.09 -19.46 -3.32
C ASN A 121 14.21 -19.48 -1.79
N TYR A 122 13.71 -20.55 -1.19
CA TYR A 122 13.81 -20.82 0.24
C TYR A 122 15.21 -21.32 0.64
N ASP A 123 15.89 -22.05 -0.26
CA ASP A 123 17.13 -22.78 0.04
C ASP A 123 18.38 -21.89 0.01
N SER A 124 18.26 -20.66 -0.48
CA SER A 124 19.35 -19.69 -0.58
C SER A 124 19.48 -18.84 0.69
N HIS A 125 19.58 -19.44 1.88
CA HIS A 125 19.76 -18.72 3.15
C HIS A 125 21.25 -18.62 3.59
N PRO A 126 21.98 -17.55 3.21
CA PRO A 126 23.28 -17.22 3.79
C PRO A 126 23.24 -15.89 4.59
N PHE A 127 22.12 -15.52 5.23
CA PHE A 127 21.92 -14.20 5.86
C PHE A 127 21.55 -14.25 7.34
#